data_AF-A0A377W708-F1
#
_entry.id   AF-A0A377W708-F1
#
_cell.length_a   1.000
_cell.length_b   1.000
_cell.length_c   1.000
_cell.angle_alpha   90.00
_cell.angle_beta   90.00
_cell.angle_gamma   90.00
#
_symmetry.space_group_name_H-M   'P 1'
#
loop_
_entity.id
_entity.type
_entity.pdbx_description
1 polymer ?
#
loop_
_entity_poly.entity_id
_entity_poly.type
_entity_poly.pdbx_seq_one_letter_code
_entity_poly.pdbx_strand_id
1 'polypeptide(L)'
;MMAHVHLITICTRRSRSVRWAECWSRLVYPATCKPRDILCAQQLDEFLNQNLLARLRGEGYSPEVMHFVAAEGFDDIYRPEDLALMATVKVDYLAFSYYASRTLNSDAIPRERRSTTICCLATRITRS
;
A
#
# COMPACT_ATOMS: atom_id res chain seq x y z
N MET A 1 1.83 3.00 -11.36
CA MET A 1 0.45 3.19 -10.87
C MET A 1 -0.35 4.13 -11.77
N MET A 2 0.13 5.34 -12.07
CA MET A 2 -0.59 6.28 -12.95
C MET A 2 -0.94 5.72 -14.33
N ALA A 3 -0.14 4.80 -14.88
CA ALA A 3 -0.50 4.07 -16.10
C ALA A 3 -1.83 3.29 -15.99
N HIS A 4 -2.11 2.66 -14.84
CA HIS A 4 -3.36 1.93 -14.59
C HIS A 4 -4.55 2.90 -14.49
N VAL A 5 -4.36 4.03 -13.82
CA VAL A 5 -5.33 5.14 -13.72
C VAL A 5 -5.68 5.71 -15.10
N HIS A 6 -4.66 5.95 -15.93
CA HIS A 6 -4.85 6.40 -17.32
C HIS A 6 -5.60 5.36 -18.16
N LEU A 7 -5.23 4.09 -18.04
CA LEU A 7 -5.92 3.00 -18.74
C LEU A 7 -7.39 2.91 -18.35
N ILE A 8 -7.72 2.98 -17.06
CA ILE A 8 -9.11 2.95 -16.61
C ILE A 8 -9.88 4.18 -17.14
N THR A 9 -9.26 5.35 -17.12
CA THR A 9 -9.88 6.58 -17.66
C THR A 9 -10.19 6.45 -19.15
N ILE A 10 -9.24 5.90 -19.93
CA ILE A 10 -9.42 5.65 -21.36
C ILE A 10 -10.50 4.61 -21.61
N CYS A 11 -10.49 3.49 -20.88
CA CYS A 11 -11.50 2.45 -20.99
C CYS A 11 -12.90 2.99 -20.70
N THR A 12 -13.04 3.75 -19.61
CA THR A 12 -14.31 4.39 -19.21
C THR A 12 -14.89 5.28 -20.30
N ARG A 13 -14.03 6.03 -21.02
CA ARG A 13 -14.45 6.90 -22.12
C ARG A 13 -14.84 6.16 -23.39
N ARG A 14 -14.23 5.01 -23.67
CA ARG A 14 -14.34 4.33 -24.97
C ARG A 14 -15.36 3.18 -24.98
N SER A 15 -15.63 2.55 -23.83
CA SER A 15 -16.50 1.38 -23.71
C SER A 15 -17.02 1.18 -22.28
N ARG A 16 -18.23 0.62 -22.12
CA ARG A 16 -18.72 0.07 -20.83
C ARG A 16 -18.07 -1.29 -20.52
N SER A 17 -16.76 -1.43 -20.71
CA SER A 17 -16.04 -2.64 -20.30
C SER A 17 -15.90 -2.67 -18.78
N VAL A 18 -15.95 -3.88 -18.20
CA VAL A 18 -15.78 -4.07 -16.76
C VAL A 18 -14.37 -3.64 -16.36
N ARG A 19 -14.26 -2.84 -15.30
CA ARG A 19 -13.00 -2.28 -14.80
C ARG A 19 -12.47 -3.16 -13.68
N TRP A 20 -11.29 -3.72 -13.90
CA TRP A 20 -10.62 -4.60 -12.95
C TRP A 20 -9.35 -3.93 -12.42
N ALA A 21 -9.08 -4.12 -11.14
CA ALA A 21 -7.79 -3.79 -10.55
C ALA A 21 -7.21 -5.02 -9.88
N GLU A 22 -5.93 -5.24 -10.13
CA GLU A 22 -5.17 -6.29 -9.46
C GLU A 22 -4.61 -5.75 -8.15
N CYS A 23 -4.83 -6.52 -7.09
CA CYS A 23 -4.29 -6.26 -5.77
C CYS A 23 -3.49 -7.48 -5.32
N TRP A 24 -2.18 -7.28 -5.18
CA TRP A 24 -1.34 -8.21 -4.45
C TRP A 24 -1.58 -8.03 -2.96
N SER A 25 -2.53 -8.80 -2.43
CA SER A 25 -2.84 -8.81 -1.01
C SER A 25 -1.92 -9.80 -0.30
N ARG A 26 -1.19 -9.32 0.70
CA ARG A 26 -0.44 -10.18 1.61
C ARG A 26 -0.98 -10.02 3.02
N LEU A 27 -1.74 -11.00 3.51
CA LEU A 27 -2.25 -10.96 4.88
C LEU A 27 -1.10 -11.06 5.89
N VAL A 28 -1.02 -10.09 6.79
CA VAL A 28 0.03 -10.00 7.82
C VAL A 28 -0.59 -10.17 9.19
N TYR A 29 -0.06 -11.10 9.98
CA TYR A 29 -0.47 -11.33 11.36
C TYR A 29 0.70 -11.08 12.33
N PRO A 30 0.44 -10.56 13.55
CA PRO A 30 1.44 -10.51 14.59
C PRO A 30 1.77 -11.93 15.09
N ALA A 31 3.04 -12.21 15.36
CA ALA A 31 3.47 -13.50 15.89
C ALA A 31 3.06 -13.69 17.36
N THR A 32 2.98 -12.60 18.13
CA THR A 32 2.60 -12.63 19.55
C THR A 32 1.73 -11.43 19.92
N CYS A 33 1.12 -11.45 21.12
CA CYS A 33 0.34 -10.34 21.66
C CYS A 33 1.18 -9.16 22.18
N LYS A 34 2.48 -9.10 21.89
CA LYS A 34 3.31 -7.96 22.26
C LYS A 34 2.81 -6.71 21.55
N PRO A 35 2.63 -5.57 22.24
CA PRO A 35 2.18 -4.33 21.61
C PRO A 35 3.02 -3.91 20.39
N ARG A 36 4.33 -4.22 20.42
CA ARG A 36 5.26 -3.97 19.32
C ARG A 36 5.05 -4.86 18.09
N ASP A 37 4.71 -6.13 18.29
CA ASP A 37 4.42 -7.05 17.18
C ASP A 37 3.12 -6.63 16.47
N ILE A 38 2.13 -6.22 17.26
CA ILE A 38 0.86 -5.68 16.76
C ILE A 38 1.10 -4.42 15.94
N LEU A 39 1.87 -3.45 16.48
CA LEU A 39 2.17 -2.21 15.78
C LEU A 39 2.92 -2.45 14.45
N CYS A 40 3.94 -3.33 14.43
CA CYS A 40 4.65 -3.63 13.17
C CYS A 40 3.73 -4.34 12.16
N ALA A 41 2.84 -5.22 12.60
CA ALA A 41 1.87 -5.86 11.72
C ALA A 41 0.89 -4.84 11.12
N GLN A 42 0.37 -3.92 11.94
CA GLN A 42 -0.52 -2.84 11.49
C GLN A 42 0.18 -1.90 10.50
N GLN A 43 1.38 -1.44 10.81
CA GLN A 43 2.16 -0.60 9.90
C GLN A 43 2.43 -1.33 8.58
N LEU A 44 2.83 -2.60 8.62
CA LEU A 44 3.08 -3.32 7.37
C LEU A 44 1.81 -3.51 6.53
N ASP A 45 0.66 -3.79 7.18
CA ASP A 45 -0.64 -3.90 6.51
C ASP A 45 -1.06 -2.57 5.87
N GLU A 46 -0.84 -1.46 6.58
CA GLU A 46 -1.18 -0.13 6.10
C GLU A 46 -0.41 0.22 4.81
N PHE A 47 0.91 0.03 4.81
CA PHE A 47 1.74 0.37 3.67
C PHE A 47 1.54 -0.55 2.46
N LEU A 48 1.37 -1.87 2.69
CA LEU A 48 1.27 -2.84 1.60
C LEU A 48 -0.15 -2.99 1.06
N ASN A 49 -1.13 -3.15 1.94
CA ASN A 49 -2.50 -3.49 1.57
C ASN A 49 -3.39 -2.24 1.58
N GLN A 50 -3.52 -1.55 2.73
CA GLN A 50 -4.51 -0.49 2.86
C GLN A 50 -4.23 0.69 1.94
N ASN A 51 -2.97 1.09 1.81
CA ASN A 51 -2.57 2.14 0.89
C ASN A 51 -2.86 1.77 -0.57
N LEU A 52 -2.68 0.50 -0.97
CA LEU A 52 -3.04 0.06 -2.32
C LEU A 52 -4.57 0.09 -2.52
N LEU A 53 -5.32 -0.37 -1.53
CA LEU A 53 -6.78 -0.39 -1.56
C LEU A 53 -7.38 1.03 -1.58
N ALA A 54 -6.86 1.95 -0.77
CA ALA A 54 -7.28 3.35 -0.76
C ALA A 54 -7.13 4.00 -2.14
N ARG A 55 -6.01 3.73 -2.81
CA ARG A 55 -5.75 4.20 -4.18
C ARG A 55 -6.75 3.64 -5.17
N LEU A 56 -7.09 2.35 -5.07
CA LEU A 56 -8.06 1.70 -5.95
C LEU A 56 -9.52 2.11 -5.66
N ARG A 57 -9.82 2.57 -4.44
CA ARG A 57 -11.10 3.20 -4.08
C ARG A 57 -11.23 4.64 -4.57
N GLY A 58 -10.14 5.25 -5.03
CA GLY A 58 -10.12 6.67 -5.40
C GLY A 58 -10.00 7.62 -4.20
N GLU A 59 -9.66 7.11 -3.02
CA GLU A 59 -9.40 7.94 -1.82
C GLU A 59 -7.99 8.55 -1.82
N GLY A 60 -7.15 8.13 -2.76
CA GLY A 60 -5.75 8.56 -2.85
C GLY A 60 -4.84 7.68 -1.99
N TYR A 61 -3.86 8.30 -1.33
CA TYR A 61 -2.89 7.62 -0.49
C TYR A 61 -3.29 7.67 0.99
N SER A 62 -2.90 6.65 1.75
CA SER A 62 -3.13 6.63 3.20
C SER A 62 -2.40 7.79 3.91
N PRO A 63 -3.01 8.40 4.95
CA PRO A 63 -2.40 9.49 5.70
C PRO A 63 -1.08 9.10 6.36
N GLU A 64 -0.91 7.84 6.80
CA GLU A 64 0.35 7.37 7.37
C GLU A 64 1.48 7.37 6.34
N VAL A 65 1.15 7.00 5.09
CA VAL A 65 2.12 7.01 3.99
C VAL A 65 2.46 8.44 3.59
N MET A 66 1.47 9.34 3.51
CA MET A 66 1.72 10.75 3.19
C MET A 66 2.58 11.43 4.28
N HIS A 67 2.34 11.13 5.55
CA HIS A 67 3.17 11.65 6.64
C HIS A 67 4.61 11.14 6.54
N PHE A 68 4.80 9.88 6.19
CA PHE A 68 6.14 9.32 5.98
C PHE A 68 6.86 9.95 4.77
N VAL A 69 6.16 10.11 3.65
CA VAL A 69 6.68 10.76 2.44
C VAL A 69 7.17 12.18 2.74
N ALA A 70 6.38 12.95 3.49
CA ALA A 70 6.75 14.30 3.90
C ALA A 70 7.96 14.34 4.85
N ALA A 71 8.05 13.37 5.76
CA ALA A 71 9.18 13.26 6.68
C ALA A 71 10.50 12.93 5.95
N GLU A 72 10.44 12.11 4.90
CA GLU A 72 11.60 11.72 4.09
C GLU A 72 11.91 12.70 2.93
N GLY A 73 11.03 13.69 2.69
CA GLY A 73 11.22 14.71 1.66
C GLY A 73 10.93 14.23 0.23
N PHE A 74 10.04 13.26 0.07
CA PHE A 74 9.61 12.71 -1.25
C PHE A 74 8.32 13.35 -1.78
N ASP A 75 7.94 14.52 -1.26
CA ASP A 75 6.68 15.21 -1.59
C ASP A 75 6.59 15.62 -3.07
N ASP A 76 7.74 15.84 -3.72
CA ASP A 76 7.85 16.28 -5.11
C ASP A 76 7.36 15.24 -6.14
N ILE A 77 7.28 13.96 -5.73
CA ILE A 77 6.78 12.86 -6.55
C ILE A 77 5.24 12.91 -6.68
N TYR A 78 4.54 13.47 -5.70
CA TYR A 78 3.08 13.43 -5.61
C TYR A 78 2.45 14.73 -6.11
N ARG A 79 2.15 14.77 -7.40
CA ARG A 79 1.54 15.95 -8.02
C ARG A 79 0.04 16.03 -7.71
N PRO A 80 -0.51 17.22 -7.41
CA PRO A 80 -1.93 17.38 -7.10
C PRO A 80 -2.83 16.99 -8.28
N GLU A 81 -2.36 17.15 -9.52
CA GLU A 81 -3.10 16.75 -10.73
C GLU A 81 -3.25 15.22 -10.80
N ASP A 82 -2.22 14.49 -10.39
CA ASP A 82 -2.24 13.02 -10.37
C ASP A 82 -3.20 12.50 -9.30
N LEU A 83 -3.20 13.12 -8.11
CA LEU A 83 -4.13 12.81 -7.03
C LEU A 83 -5.59 13.07 -7.43
N ALA A 84 -5.85 14.21 -8.09
CA ALA A 84 -7.17 14.55 -8.60
C ALA A 84 -7.64 13.54 -9.64
N LEU A 85 -6.75 13.08 -10.54
CA LEU A 85 -7.09 12.08 -11.53
C LEU A 85 -7.37 10.71 -10.89
N MET A 86 -6.59 10.30 -9.89
CA MET A 86 -6.82 9.06 -9.15
C MET A 86 -8.20 9.03 -8.48
N ALA A 87 -8.68 10.16 -7.97
CA ALA A 87 -10.01 10.25 -7.34
C ALA A 87 -11.18 10.03 -8.33
N THR A 88 -10.94 10.18 -9.64
CA THR A 88 -11.97 9.96 -10.67
C THR A 88 -12.12 8.49 -11.06
N VAL A 89 -11.14 7.65 -10.72
CA VAL A 89 -11.10 6.25 -11.12
C VAL A 89 -12.04 5.44 -10.23
N LYS A 90 -12.93 4.67 -10.85
CA LYS A 90 -13.73 3.65 -10.17
C LYS A 90 -13.45 2.28 -10.73
N VAL A 91 -13.25 1.31 -9.85
CA VAL A 91 -13.03 -0.09 -10.19
C VAL A 91 -14.31 -0.87 -9.88
N ASP A 92 -14.73 -1.77 -10.78
CA ASP A 92 -15.94 -2.58 -10.60
C ASP A 92 -15.66 -3.85 -9.79
N TYR A 93 -14.45 -4.41 -9.93
CA TYR A 93 -14.03 -5.57 -9.17
C TYR A 93 -12.54 -5.52 -8.83
N LEU A 94 -12.24 -6.04 -7.65
CA LEU A 94 -10.90 -6.16 -7.11
C LEU A 94 -10.43 -7.61 -7.20
N ALA A 95 -9.44 -7.86 -8.05
CA ALA A 95 -8.82 -9.16 -8.19
C ALA A 95 -7.74 -9.34 -7.12
N PHE A 96 -7.95 -10.32 -6.24
CA PHE A 96 -7.00 -10.65 -5.18
C PHE A 96 -6.16 -11.86 -5.59
N SER A 97 -4.85 -11.67 -5.69
CA SER A 97 -3.90 -12.77 -5.76
C SER A 97 -3.40 -13.09 -4.35
N TYR A 98 -3.94 -14.15 -3.75
CA TYR A 98 -3.56 -14.59 -2.41
C TYR A 98 -2.88 -15.95 -2.46
N TYR A 99 -1.64 -15.99 -1.96
CA TYR A 99 -0.85 -17.22 -1.88
C TYR A 99 -0.65 -17.72 -0.45
N ALA A 100 -0.28 -16.82 0.46
CA ALA A 100 0.00 -17.17 1.85
C ALA A 100 -0.08 -15.94 2.77
N SER A 101 -0.35 -16.21 4.05
CA SER A 101 -0.20 -15.22 5.12
C SER A 101 1.25 -15.16 5.60
N ARG A 102 1.62 -14.05 6.23
CA ARG A 102 2.93 -13.85 6.86
C ARG A 102 2.76 -13.48 8.32
N THR A 103 3.54 -14.09 9.18
CA THR A 103 3.64 -13.69 10.59
C THR A 103 4.86 -12.78 10.80
N LEU A 104 4.71 -11.75 11.63
CA LEU A 104 5.78 -10.82 11.98
C LEU A 104 6.13 -10.90 13.46
N ASN A 105 7.43 -11.00 13.73
CA ASN A 105 8.00 -10.94 15.07
C ASN A 105 8.97 -9.75 15.13
N SER A 106 8.71 -8.79 16.03
CA SER A 106 9.54 -7.59 16.19
C SER A 106 10.95 -7.88 16.71
N ASP A 107 11.15 -9.01 17.40
CA ASP A 107 12.47 -9.38 17.92
C ASP A 107 13.44 -9.78 16.81
N ALA A 108 12.93 -10.25 15.67
CA ALA A 108 13.72 -10.58 14.48
C ALA A 108 14.24 -9.33 13.74
N ILE A 109 13.80 -8.13 14.11
CA ILE A 109 14.22 -6.88 13.48
C ILE A 109 15.48 -6.36 14.17
N PRO A 110 16.57 -6.03 13.45
CA PRO A 110 17.79 -5.49 14.06
C PRO A 110 17.52 -4.22 14.87
N ARG A 111 18.13 -4.09 16.06
CA ARG A 111 17.88 -2.99 17.01
C ARG A 111 18.04 -1.59 16.40
N GLU A 112 19.00 -1.45 15.49
CA GLU A 112 19.28 -0.21 14.74
C GLU A 112 18.11 0.22 13.84
N ARG A 113 17.31 -0.74 13.34
CA ARG A 113 16.14 -0.49 12.50
C ARG A 113 14.83 -0.41 13.29
N ARG A 114 14.89 -0.56 14.63
CA ARG A 114 13.69 -0.54 15.50
C ARG A 114 13.12 0.84 15.79
N SER A 115 13.86 1.91 15.48
CA SER A 115 13.48 3.29 15.86
C SER A 115 12.72 4.06 14.78
N THR A 116 12.76 3.62 13.52
CA THR A 116 12.09 4.31 12.42
C THR A 116 10.65 3.78 12.31
N THR A 117 9.68 4.67 12.08
CA THR A 117 8.25 4.34 11.87
C THR A 117 8.04 3.27 10.77
N ILE A 118 9.04 3.06 9.90
CA ILE A 118 9.14 2.00 8.89
C ILE A 118 10.12 0.88 9.31
N CYS A 119 9.99 0.40 10.55
CA CYS A 119 10.82 -0.68 11.10
C CYS A 119 10.77 -1.98 10.24
N CYS A 120 9.72 -2.17 9.44
CA CYS A 120 9.42 -3.47 8.79
C CYS A 120 9.57 -3.47 7.25
N LEU A 121 9.66 -2.32 6.57
CA LEU A 121 9.65 -2.26 5.09
C LEU A 121 11.05 -2.39 4.46
N ALA A 122 12.12 -2.04 5.19
CA ALA A 122 13.47 -1.96 4.62
C ALA A 122 14.28 -3.28 4.65
N THR A 123 13.78 -4.37 5.24
CA THR A 123 14.64 -5.53 5.53
C THR A 123 14.58 -6.67 4.50
N ARG A 124 13.82 -6.60 3.40
CA ARG A 124 13.86 -7.63 2.32
C ARG A 124 12.96 -7.28 1.12
N ILE A 125 13.41 -6.34 0.27
CA ILE A 125 13.07 -6.39 -1.18
C ILE A 125 14.11 -7.27 -1.93
N THR A 126 15.15 -7.76 -1.26
CA THR A 126 16.11 -8.74 -1.79
C THR A 126 16.11 -10.00 -0.93
N ARG A 127 15.87 -11.15 -1.57
CA ARG A 127 15.74 -12.53 -1.03
C ARG A 127 14.32 -12.95 -0.62
N SER A 128 13.50 -13.30 -1.61
CA SER A 128 13.41 -14.69 -2.09
C SER A 128 13.22 -14.71 -3.60
#